data_AF-A0A3P7I5M7-F1
#
_entry.id   AF-A0A3P7I5M7-F1
#
_cell.length_a   1.000
_cell.length_b   1.000
_cell.length_c   1.000
_cell.angle_alpha   90.00
_cell.angle_beta   90.00
_cell.angle_gamma   90.00
#
_symmetry.space_group_name_H-M   'P 1'
#
loop_
_entity.id
_entity.type
_entity.pdbx_description
1 polymer ?
#
loop_
_entity_poly.entity_id
_entity_poly.type
_entity_poly.pdbx_seq_one_letter_code
_entity_poly.pdbx_strand_id
1 'polypeptide(L)'
;MKLVKEILRLASVINVNLFRKADSDTEIGGFPVPKNTAVSAELSLILSDEKRFPNPDVFDPSRFINDPSLSSIVVPFGLGRRVCLGESLARAELYLVIIFAPLLDQIFRSPAMFYFVILFEVLEGLHQQQKSTSLASCGSPNILN
;
A
#
# COMPACT_ATOMS: atom_id res chain seq x y z
N MET A 1 1.19 13.55 -10.97
CA MET A 1 0.12 12.87 -10.20
C MET A 1 -0.73 11.88 -11.01
N LYS A 2 -0.88 12.03 -12.33
CA LYS A 2 -1.81 11.23 -13.15
C LYS A 2 -1.45 9.74 -13.24
N LEU A 3 -0.15 9.44 -13.36
CA LEU A 3 0.38 8.08 -13.31
C LEU A 3 0.00 7.34 -12.00
N VAL A 4 0.29 7.94 -10.85
CA VAL A 4 -0.04 7.36 -9.54
C VAL A 4 -1.54 7.13 -9.37
N LYS A 5 -2.39 8.01 -9.92
CA LYS A 5 -3.84 7.81 -9.88
C LYS A 5 -4.29 6.62 -10.70
N GLU A 6 -3.73 6.43 -11.90
CA GLU A 6 -4.06 5.26 -12.72
C GLU A 6 -3.56 3.96 -12.07
N ILE A 7 -2.37 3.98 -11.46
CA ILE A 7 -1.86 2.86 -10.67
C ILE A 7 -2.82 2.53 -9.54
N LEU A 8 -3.24 3.53 -8.76
CA LEU A 8 -4.15 3.31 -7.63
C LEU A 8 -5.56 2.88 -8.07
N ARG A 9 -6.02 3.31 -9.26
CA ARG A 9 -7.30 2.88 -9.83
C ARG A 9 -7.28 1.39 -10.15
N LEU A 10 -6.26 0.92 -10.87
CA LEU A 10 -6.13 -0.50 -11.25
C LEU A 10 -5.74 -1.40 -10.08
N ALA A 11 -4.86 -0.94 -9.20
CA ALA A 11 -4.43 -1.73 -8.05
C ALA A 11 -5.58 -2.03 -7.09
N SER A 12 -6.60 -1.14 -7.05
CA SER A 12 -7.81 -1.28 -6.25
C SER A 12 -7.55 -1.85 -4.84
N VAL A 13 -6.57 -1.25 -4.14
CA VAL A 13 -6.02 -1.78 -2.87
C VAL A 13 -7.12 -1.96 -1.82
N ILE A 14 -8.13 -1.08 -1.84
CA ILE A 14 -9.33 -1.18 -1.04
C ILE A 14 -10.53 -1.23 -2.00
N ASN A 15 -11.00 -2.44 -2.29
CA ASN A 15 -12.15 -2.66 -3.18
C ASN A 15 -13.46 -2.18 -2.54
N VAL A 16 -13.59 -2.33 -1.23
CA VAL A 16 -14.81 -2.02 -0.49
C VAL A 16 -14.48 -1.05 0.65
N ASN A 17 -15.28 -0.01 0.81
CA ASN A 17 -15.12 0.88 1.96
C ASN A 17 -15.51 0.16 3.26
N LEU A 18 -15.21 0.76 4.41
CA LEU A 18 -15.62 0.21 5.70
C LEU A 18 -17.14 0.21 5.82
N PHE A 19 -17.68 -0.94 6.21
CA PHE A 19 -19.10 -1.12 6.47
C PHE A 19 -19.62 -0.07 7.45
N ARG A 20 -20.79 0.48 7.13
CA ARG A 20 -21.56 1.38 7.96
C ARG A 20 -22.89 0.73 8.26
N LYS A 21 -23.47 1.09 9.40
CA LYS A 21 -24.80 0.64 9.78
C LYS A 21 -25.79 1.79 9.59
N ALA A 22 -26.90 1.53 8.91
CA ALA A 22 -27.99 2.50 8.79
C ALA A 22 -28.57 2.80 10.18
N ASP A 23 -28.56 4.07 10.59
CA ASP A 23 -29.04 4.51 11.90
C ASP A 23 -30.57 4.69 11.94
N SER A 24 -31.16 4.94 10.77
CA SER A 24 -32.60 5.06 10.53
C SER A 24 -32.95 4.39 9.21
N ASP A 25 -34.25 4.16 8.99
CA ASP A 25 -34.75 3.83 7.66
C ASP A 25 -34.36 4.97 6.71
N THR A 26 -33.75 4.62 5.58
CA THR A 26 -33.22 5.58 4.61
C THR A 26 -33.35 5.04 3.20
N GLU A 27 -32.94 5.82 2.21
CA GLU A 27 -32.96 5.44 0.81
C GLU A 27 -31.60 5.72 0.19
N ILE A 28 -31.05 4.75 -0.54
CA ILE A 28 -29.78 4.87 -1.26
C ILE A 28 -30.04 4.59 -2.74
N GLY A 29 -29.92 5.61 -3.58
CA GLY A 29 -30.05 5.46 -5.03
C GLY A 29 -31.39 4.92 -5.51
N GLY A 30 -32.50 5.28 -4.85
CA GLY A 30 -33.82 4.74 -5.16
C GLY A 30 -34.21 3.50 -4.36
N PHE A 31 -33.28 2.90 -3.60
CA PHE A 31 -33.52 1.65 -2.88
C PHE A 31 -33.73 1.91 -1.38
N PRO A 32 -34.84 1.42 -0.78
CA PRO A 32 -35.08 1.56 0.65
C PRO A 32 -34.10 0.68 1.43
N VAL A 33 -33.46 1.26 2.44
CA VAL A 33 -32.51 0.62 3.35
C VAL A 33 -33.05 0.71 4.77
N PRO A 34 -33.51 -0.41 5.35
CA PRO A 34 -34.00 -0.42 6.73
C PRO A 34 -32.92 -0.06 7.74
N LYS A 35 -33.35 0.49 8.88
CA LYS A 35 -32.52 0.69 10.06
C LYS A 35 -31.81 -0.62 10.43
N ASN A 36 -30.59 -0.48 10.91
CA ASN A 36 -29.68 -1.56 11.29
C ASN A 36 -29.08 -2.38 10.13
N THR A 37 -29.34 -2.02 8.88
CA THR A 37 -28.70 -2.66 7.71
C THR A 37 -27.23 -2.24 7.58
N ALA A 38 -26.35 -3.19 7.32
CA ALA A 38 -24.96 -2.91 6.97
C ALA A 38 -24.85 -2.51 5.49
N VAL A 39 -24.23 -1.37 5.22
CA VAL A 39 -24.02 -0.81 3.88
C VAL A 39 -22.54 -0.53 3.68
N SER A 40 -22.05 -0.74 2.46
CA SER A 40 -20.72 -0.29 2.07
C SER A 40 -20.72 0.17 0.61
N ALA A 41 -19.77 1.05 0.30
CA ALA A 41 -19.50 1.46 -1.07
C ALA A 41 -18.47 0.52 -1.69
N GLU A 42 -18.88 -0.18 -2.73
CA GLU A 42 -17.98 -0.98 -3.56
C GLU A 42 -17.24 -0.05 -4.52
N LEU A 43 -16.02 0.33 -4.16
CA LEU A 43 -15.17 1.22 -4.94
C LEU A 43 -14.72 0.55 -6.24
N SER A 44 -14.47 -0.76 -6.22
CA SER A 44 -14.02 -1.51 -7.41
C SER A 44 -14.98 -1.34 -8.59
N LEU A 45 -16.30 -1.38 -8.35
CA LEU A 45 -17.33 -1.17 -9.36
C LEU A 45 -17.32 0.26 -9.91
N ILE A 46 -17.11 1.26 -9.05
CA ILE A 46 -17.06 2.67 -9.47
C ILE A 46 -15.81 2.95 -10.32
N LEU A 47 -14.68 2.35 -9.95
CA LEU A 47 -13.38 2.54 -10.61
C LEU A 47 -13.22 1.73 -11.90
N SER A 48 -14.11 0.74 -12.11
CA SER A 48 -14.17 -0.11 -13.31
C SER A 48 -15.38 0.19 -14.19
N ASP A 49 -16.18 1.20 -13.85
CA ASP A 49 -17.36 1.60 -14.64
C ASP A 49 -16.93 2.09 -16.02
N GLU A 50 -17.25 1.31 -17.06
CA GLU A 50 -16.91 1.61 -18.46
C GLU A 50 -17.45 2.95 -18.94
N LYS A 51 -18.56 3.43 -18.35
CA LYS A 51 -19.12 4.74 -18.69
C LYS A 51 -18.19 5.90 -18.30
N ARG A 52 -17.36 5.70 -17.27
CA ARG A 52 -16.41 6.69 -16.75
C ARG A 52 -14.98 6.39 -17.19
N PHE A 53 -14.64 5.11 -17.30
CA PHE A 53 -13.32 4.62 -17.66
C PHE A 53 -13.41 3.67 -18.87
N PRO A 54 -13.41 4.20 -20.11
CA PRO A 54 -13.47 3.36 -21.32
C PRO A 54 -12.28 2.39 -21.38
N ASN A 55 -12.50 1.09 -21.57
CA ASN A 55 -11.45 0.06 -21.44
C ASN A 55 -10.81 0.07 -20.02
N PRO A 56 -11.57 -0.24 -18.96
CA PRO A 56 -11.13 -0.04 -17.57
C PRO A 56 -9.91 -0.86 -17.19
N ASP A 57 -9.66 -2.00 -17.84
CA ASP A 57 -8.50 -2.87 -17.58
C ASP A 57 -7.20 -2.36 -18.20
N VAL A 58 -7.29 -1.40 -19.12
CA VAL A 58 -6.13 -0.82 -19.79
C VAL A 58 -5.56 0.31 -18.95
N PHE A 59 -4.28 0.17 -18.59
CA PHE A 59 -3.50 1.23 -17.98
C PHE A 59 -3.30 2.39 -18.95
N ASP A 60 -4.01 3.49 -18.74
CA ASP A 60 -3.84 4.71 -19.52
C ASP A 60 -3.88 5.96 -18.61
N PRO A 61 -2.71 6.48 -18.23
CA PRO A 61 -2.62 7.73 -17.46
C PRO A 61 -3.15 8.97 -18.19
N SER A 62 -3.30 8.90 -19.52
CA SER A 62 -3.75 10.03 -20.36
C SER A 62 -5.21 10.39 -20.10
N ARG A 63 -6.00 9.44 -19.58
CA ARG A 63 -7.40 9.66 -19.12
C ARG A 63 -7.54 10.87 -18.22
N PHE A 64 -6.63 11.02 -17.25
CA PHE A 64 -6.64 12.14 -16.31
C PHE A 64 -6.05 13.44 -16.89
N ILE A 65 -5.49 13.38 -18.10
CA ILE A 65 -5.11 14.57 -18.87
C ILE A 65 -6.33 15.09 -19.61
N ASN A 66 -7.04 14.19 -20.30
CA ASN A 66 -8.17 14.51 -21.14
C ASN A 66 -9.39 14.92 -20.31
N ASP A 67 -9.62 14.24 -19.18
CA ASP A 67 -10.69 14.56 -18.25
C ASP A 67 -10.14 14.75 -16.82
N PRO A 68 -9.93 16.00 -16.39
CA PRO A 68 -9.52 16.32 -15.03
C PRO A 68 -10.56 15.92 -13.97
N SER A 69 -11.84 15.78 -14.32
CA SER A 69 -12.90 15.45 -13.35
C SER A 69 -12.76 14.03 -12.79
N LEU A 70 -12.18 13.10 -13.56
CA LEU A 70 -11.87 11.74 -13.11
C LEU A 70 -10.97 11.72 -11.86
N SER A 71 -10.20 12.79 -11.64
CA SER A 71 -9.34 12.94 -10.47
C SER A 71 -10.07 12.96 -9.14
N SER A 72 -11.33 13.42 -9.08
CA SER A 72 -12.14 13.46 -7.86
C SER A 72 -12.92 12.17 -7.64
N ILE A 73 -13.08 11.35 -8.67
CA ILE A 73 -13.78 10.06 -8.64
C ILE A 73 -12.85 8.95 -8.13
N VAL A 74 -11.56 9.02 -8.48
CA VAL A 74 -10.56 8.05 -8.02
C VAL A 74 -10.17 8.29 -6.57
N VAL A 75 -10.88 7.61 -5.66
CA VAL A 75 -10.75 7.71 -4.20
C VAL A 75 -10.29 6.39 -3.56
N PRO A 76 -9.07 5.90 -3.87
CA PRO A 76 -8.56 4.60 -3.41
C PRO A 76 -8.39 4.50 -1.89
N PHE A 77 -8.40 5.65 -1.21
CA PHE A 77 -8.25 5.78 0.24
C PHE A 77 -9.58 6.15 0.94
N GLY A 78 -10.70 6.02 0.23
CA GLY A 78 -12.02 6.43 0.68
C GLY A 78 -12.26 7.94 0.54
N LEU A 79 -13.44 8.37 0.99
CA LEU A 79 -13.89 9.76 0.90
C LEU A 79 -14.63 10.18 2.19
N GLY A 80 -14.54 11.47 2.54
CA GLY A 80 -15.28 12.08 3.65
C GLY A 80 -14.56 12.00 5.00
N ARG A 81 -15.31 12.09 6.11
CA ARG A 81 -14.77 12.22 7.49
C ARG A 81 -13.90 11.05 7.97
N ARG A 82 -13.96 9.90 7.28
CA ARG A 82 -13.20 8.68 7.60
C ARG A 82 -12.20 8.34 6.48
N VAL A 83 -11.79 9.33 5.68
CA VAL A 83 -10.73 9.16 4.69
C VAL A 83 -9.44 8.69 5.37
N CYS A 84 -8.65 7.85 4.69
CA CYS A 84 -7.42 7.31 5.25
C CYS A 84 -6.50 8.44 5.73
N LEU A 85 -6.16 8.42 7.01
CA LEU A 85 -5.24 9.41 7.60
C LEU A 85 -3.86 9.39 6.93
N GLY A 86 -3.45 8.22 6.43
CA GLY A 86 -2.18 8.02 5.73
C GLY A 86 -2.22 8.33 4.24
N GLU A 87 -3.32 8.84 3.68
CA GLU A 87 -3.46 9.08 2.24
C GLU A 87 -2.38 10.02 1.69
N SER A 88 -2.06 11.09 2.41
CA SER A 88 -1.04 12.06 2.01
C SER A 88 0.36 11.42 2.01
N LEU A 89 0.68 10.67 3.07
CA LEU A 89 1.95 9.96 3.20
C LEU A 89 2.10 8.88 2.13
N ALA A 90 1.11 8.01 1.96
CA ALA A 90 1.14 6.94 0.97
C ALA A 90 1.31 7.49 -0.46
N ARG A 91 0.67 8.62 -0.77
CA ARG A 91 0.88 9.30 -2.05
C ARG A 91 2.32 9.81 -2.18
N ALA A 92 2.84 10.49 -1.17
CA ALA A 92 4.22 10.99 -1.18
C ALA A 92 5.23 9.84 -1.37
N GLU A 93 5.07 8.75 -0.62
CA GLU A 93 5.91 7.56 -0.73
C GLU A 93 5.83 6.92 -2.11
N LEU A 94 4.62 6.74 -2.66
CA LEU A 94 4.45 6.24 -4.04
C LEU A 94 5.15 7.14 -5.07
N TYR A 95 5.12 8.47 -4.90
CA TYR A 95 5.86 9.37 -5.77
C TYR A 95 7.36 9.14 -5.67
N LEU A 96 7.89 9.07 -4.44
CA LEU A 96 9.32 8.85 -4.22
C LEU A 96 9.74 7.51 -4.83
N VAL A 97 9.02 6.43 -4.53
CA VAL A 97 9.33 5.09 -5.07
C VAL A 97 9.31 5.09 -6.59
N ILE A 98 8.30 5.66 -7.24
CA ILE A 98 8.21 5.64 -8.72
C ILE A 98 9.31 6.49 -9.36
N ILE A 99 9.63 7.65 -8.78
CA ILE A 99 10.69 8.53 -9.30
C ILE A 99 12.07 7.88 -9.11
N PHE A 100 12.31 7.28 -7.95
CA PHE A 100 13.60 6.66 -7.62
C PHE A 100 13.73 5.22 -8.10
N ALA A 101 12.66 4.54 -8.51
CA ALA A 101 12.69 3.16 -9.02
C ALA A 101 13.81 2.90 -10.04
N PRO A 102 14.01 3.71 -11.11
CA PRO A 102 15.09 3.47 -12.06
C PRO A 102 16.49 3.68 -11.45
N LEU A 103 16.63 4.60 -10.50
CA LEU A 103 17.89 4.81 -9.78
C LEU A 103 18.17 3.63 -8.85
N LEU A 104 17.17 3.18 -8.11
CA LEU A 104 17.27 2.02 -7.24
C LEU A 104 17.65 0.79 -8.05
N ASP A 105 16.99 0.52 -9.19
CA ASP A 105 17.34 -0.60 -10.07
C ASP A 105 18.82 -0.58 -10.48
N GLN A 106 19.37 0.59 -10.83
CA GLN A 106 20.79 0.74 -11.14
C GLN A 106 21.71 0.43 -9.95
N ILE A 107 21.37 0.91 -8.74
CA ILE A 107 22.18 0.66 -7.54
C ILE A 107 22.08 -0.82 -7.14
N PHE A 108 20.88 -1.42 -7.17
CA PHE A 108 20.63 -2.82 -6.80
C PHE A 108 21.28 -3.80 -7.79
N ARG A 109 21.37 -3.42 -9.07
CA ARG A 109 22.06 -4.21 -10.09
C ARG A 109 23.58 -4.04 -10.06
N SER A 110 24.11 -3.10 -9.27
CA SER A 110 25.55 -2.93 -9.10
C SER A 110 26.13 -4.08 -8.25
N PRO A 111 27.29 -4.66 -8.63
CA PRO A 111 27.94 -5.69 -7.83
C PRO A 111 28.26 -5.21 -6.41
N ALA A 112 28.52 -3.90 -6.24
CA ALA A 112 28.87 -3.28 -4.97
C ALA A 112 27.75 -3.39 -3.92
N MET A 113 26.48 -3.28 -4.32
CA MET A 113 25.38 -3.41 -3.38
C MET A 113 25.18 -4.88 -2.95
N PHE A 114 25.40 -5.83 -3.86
CA PHE A 114 25.39 -7.26 -3.54
C PHE A 114 26.46 -7.61 -2.49
N TYR A 115 27.68 -7.08 -2.65
CA TYR A 115 28.75 -7.24 -1.65
C TYR A 115 28.41 -6.56 -0.33
N PHE A 116 27.73 -5.40 -0.36
CA PHE A 116 27.32 -4.69 0.85
C PHE A 116 26.26 -5.47 1.65
N VAL A 117 25.26 -6.07 0.98
CA VAL A 117 24.24 -6.91 1.64
C VAL A 117 24.88 -8.17 2.23
N ILE A 118 25.74 -8.85 1.47
CA ILE A 118 26.49 -10.02 1.98
C ILE A 118 27.36 -9.62 3.17
N LEU A 119 28.06 -8.49 3.10
CA LEU A 119 28.89 -8.01 4.20
C LEU A 119 28.06 -7.64 5.43
N PHE A 120 26.88 -7.03 5.23
CA PHE A 120 25.96 -6.70 6.32
C PHE A 120 25.39 -7.96 6.99
N GLU A 121 24.96 -8.97 6.22
CA GLU A 121 24.53 -10.27 6.76
C GLU A 121 25.67 -11.00 7.48
N VAL A 122 26.89 -10.96 6.94
CA VAL A 122 28.08 -11.52 7.60
C VAL A 122 28.39 -10.77 8.89
N LEU A 123 28.26 -9.44 8.92
CA LEU A 123 28.48 -8.64 10.12
C LEU A 123 27.40 -8.85 11.18
N GLU A 124 26.11 -8.98 10.79
CA GLU A 124 25.05 -9.37 11.71
C GLU A 124 25.26 -10.80 12.24
N GLY A 125 25.70 -11.72 11.39
CA GLY A 125 26.07 -13.08 11.77
C GLY A 125 27.23 -13.12 12.78
N LEU A 126 28.25 -12.30 12.58
CA LEU A 126 29.37 -12.16 13.53
C LEU A 126 28.94 -11.51 14.85
N HIS A 127 28.01 -10.55 14.80
CA HIS A 127 27.43 -9.95 16.01
C HIS A 127 26.66 -11.00 16.84
N GLN A 128 25.97 -11.94 16.20
CA GLN A 128 25.32 -13.05 16.91
C GLN A 128 26.31 -14.07 17.50
N GLN A 129 27.40 -14.37 16.79
CA GLN A 129 28.45 -15.27 17.29
C GLN A 129 29.15 -14.70 18.55
N GLN A 130 29.33 -13.38 18.63
CA GLN A 130 29.89 -12.74 19.83
C GLN A 130 28.95 -12.79 21.04
N LYS A 131 27.63 -12.72 20.85
CA LYS A 131 26.64 -12.89 21.94
C LYS A 131 26.55 -14.33 22.43
N SER A 132 26.73 -15.31 21.55
CA SER A 132 26.74 -16.75 21.90
C SER A 132 28.00 -17.15 22.67
N THR A 133 29.17 -16.64 22.27
CA THR A 133 30.45 -16.99 22.89
C THR A 133 30.67 -16.36 24.27
N SER A 134 30.06 -15.19 24.57
CA SER A 134 30.13 -14.60 25.92
C SER A 134 29.26 -15.30 26.96
N LEU A 135 28.26 -16.10 26.55
CA LEU A 135 27.45 -16.94 27.44
C LEU A 135 28.11 -18.31 27.71
N ALA A 136 28.92 -18.80 26.76
CA ALA A 136 29.65 -20.06 26.92
C ALA A 136 30.87 -19.96 27.86
N SER A 137 31.42 -18.76 28.09
CA SER A 137 32.60 -18.56 28.96
C SER A 137 32.26 -18.36 30.45
N CYS A 138 30.97 -18.37 30.85
CA CYS A 138 30.56 -18.24 32.25
C CYS A 138 30.27 -19.59 32.94
N GLY A 139 30.41 -20.72 32.22
CA GLY A 139 30.30 -22.06 32.78
C GLY A 139 31.66 -22.68 33.07
N SER A 140 32.31 -22.30 34.18
CA SER A 140 33.51 -23.00 34.65
C SER A 140 33.12 -24.36 35.27
N PRO A 141 33.83 -25.46 34.96
CA PRO A 141 33.51 -26.79 35.48
C PRO A 141 34.00 -26.92 36.93
N ASN A 142 33.08 -27.14 37.87
CA ASN A 142 33.46 -27.68 39.19
C ASN A 142 33.84 -29.15 39.01
N ILE A 143 35.13 -29.40 39.18
CA ILE A 143 35.79 -30.70 39.23
C ILE A 143 35.51 -31.34 40.60
N LEU A 144 35.18 -32.63 40.56
CA LEU A 144 35.28 -33.67 41.59
C LEU A 144 35.97 -33.28 42.93
N ASN A 145 35.19 -33.28 44.03
CA ASN A 145 35.37 -34.13 45.22
C ASN A 145 34.24 -33.89 46.23
#